data_AF-A0A3B8III4-F1
#
_entry.id   AF-A0A3B8III4-F1
#
_cell.length_a   1.000
_cell.length_b   1.000
_cell.length_c   1.000
_cell.angle_alpha   90.00
_cell.angle_beta   90.00
_cell.angle_gamma   90.00
#
_symmetry.space_group_name_H-M   'P 1'
#
loop_
_entity.id
_entity.type
_entity.pdbx_description
1 polymer ?
#
loop_
_entity_poly.entity_id
_entity_poly.type
_entity_poly.pdbx_seq_one_letter_code
_entity_poly.pdbx_strand_id
1 'polypeptide(L)'
;MSFQTKTLRFKSGKTEVKIHAINTGTVQVRPAHMDYEGGQKMAFPKLLLSRTWTEPKPIYTWVIEHPEGILVVDTGENERYNTRGYLDCGRMTGRITKKLVKVNIEHQQEVGPQLRELGIDPEDVRWVALTHLHIDHIDGLYYFPKSEVLISKVEYQNPFGGLPCLLPQWCDPRLVRFDSNTHPTFDWYHPLTEDESLFLVPTPGHTAGHMSVMLHLGDQHILFAGDVTFTQNQLLRNGVGAIHQDFKAARDTMGKIRSYAAQHEMVYLPTHDPQSLDRLLNLTPLPVYDEVPEAVATY
;
A
#
# COMPACT_ATOMS: atom_id res chain seq x y z
N MET A 1 1.71 23.00 -1.79
CA MET A 1 2.55 22.31 -2.79
C MET A 1 1.61 21.74 -3.83
N SER A 2 1.91 21.88 -5.12
CA SER A 2 1.05 21.34 -6.19
C SER A 2 1.07 19.81 -6.12
N PHE A 3 -0.07 19.17 -5.89
CA PHE A 3 -0.27 17.71 -5.86
C PHE A 3 -0.22 17.11 -7.27
N GLN A 4 0.76 17.52 -8.07
CA GLN A 4 0.91 17.02 -9.43
C GLN A 4 1.32 15.55 -9.36
N THR A 5 0.49 14.69 -9.96
CA THR A 5 0.88 13.32 -10.28
C THR A 5 2.19 13.33 -11.06
N LYS A 6 3.10 12.43 -10.71
CA LYS A 6 4.38 12.24 -11.39
C LYS A 6 4.41 10.89 -12.06
N THR A 7 4.98 10.85 -13.26
CA THR A 7 5.02 9.66 -14.11
C THR A 7 6.47 9.27 -14.36
N LEU A 8 6.83 8.04 -14.02
CA LEU A 8 8.04 7.39 -14.50
C LEU A 8 7.69 6.57 -15.75
N ARG A 9 8.49 6.69 -16.81
CA ARG A 9 8.40 5.80 -17.98
C ARG A 9 9.60 4.87 -17.95
N PHE A 10 9.35 3.59 -18.08
CA PHE A 10 10.37 2.57 -18.08
C PHE A 10 10.18 1.63 -19.26
N LYS A 11 11.27 1.19 -19.87
CA LYS A 11 11.24 0.23 -20.99
C LYS A 11 12.28 -0.85 -20.76
N SER A 12 11.84 -2.11 -20.74
CA SER A 12 12.71 -3.29 -20.72
C SER A 12 12.39 -4.18 -21.90
N GLY A 13 13.34 -4.36 -22.82
CA GLY A 13 13.12 -5.10 -24.05
C GLY A 13 11.94 -4.53 -24.87
N LYS A 14 10.86 -5.32 -25.00
CA LYS A 14 9.63 -4.94 -25.72
C LYS A 14 8.54 -4.36 -24.80
N THR A 15 8.68 -4.51 -23.49
CA THR A 15 7.69 -4.06 -22.52
C THR A 15 8.00 -2.61 -22.14
N GLU A 16 7.07 -1.71 -22.41
CA GLU A 16 7.10 -0.32 -21.96
C GLU A 16 5.98 -0.11 -20.95
N VAL A 17 6.34 0.45 -19.79
CA VAL A 17 5.44 0.66 -18.67
C VAL A 17 5.50 2.11 -18.23
N LYS A 18 4.36 2.67 -17.82
CA LYS A 18 4.33 3.95 -17.11
C LYS A 18 3.82 3.74 -15.70
N ILE A 19 4.48 4.37 -14.73
CA ILE A 19 4.12 4.29 -13.32
C ILE A 19 3.78 5.69 -12.86
N HIS A 20 2.56 5.87 -12.35
CA HIS A 20 2.09 7.12 -11.79
C HIS A 20 1.95 7.01 -10.29
N ALA A 21 2.54 7.97 -9.59
CA ALA A 21 2.35 8.16 -8.16
C ALA A 21 1.20 9.14 -7.93
N ILE A 22 0.05 8.63 -7.50
CA ILE A 22 -1.13 9.44 -7.17
C ILE A 22 -1.16 9.63 -5.66
N ASN A 23 -1.14 10.89 -5.22
CA ASN A 23 -1.24 11.24 -3.80
C ASN A 23 -2.70 11.62 -3.49
N THR A 24 -3.38 10.77 -2.71
CA THR A 24 -4.78 10.93 -2.31
C THR A 24 -4.94 11.67 -0.98
N GLY A 25 -4.16 12.74 -0.81
CA GLY A 25 -4.17 13.55 0.41
C GLY A 25 -3.24 13.02 1.49
N THR A 26 -3.50 13.42 2.73
CA THR A 26 -2.63 13.08 3.86
C THR A 26 -3.35 12.47 5.03
N VAL A 27 -2.64 11.57 5.72
CA VAL A 27 -3.06 10.93 6.95
C VAL A 27 -2.19 11.39 8.12
N GLN A 28 -2.82 11.65 9.26
CA GLN A 28 -2.14 11.73 10.56
C GLN A 28 -2.66 10.62 11.45
N VAL A 29 -1.74 9.89 12.05
CA VAL A 29 -2.04 8.77 12.96
C VAL A 29 -1.44 9.04 14.34
N ARG A 30 -1.72 8.17 15.31
CA ARG A 30 -0.98 8.18 16.58
C ARG A 30 0.46 7.67 16.35
N PRO A 31 1.50 8.20 17.00
CA PRO A 31 2.89 7.77 16.76
C PRO A 31 3.10 6.26 16.84
N ALA A 32 2.43 5.58 17.77
CA ALA A 32 2.51 4.13 17.89
C ALA A 32 1.88 3.35 16.72
N HIS A 33 1.09 3.96 15.82
CA HIS A 33 0.66 3.29 14.58
C HIS A 33 1.84 3.03 13.67
N MET A 34 2.77 3.99 13.59
CA MET A 34 3.98 3.80 12.82
C MET A 34 4.92 2.89 13.59
N ASP A 35 5.27 3.28 14.81
CA ASP A 35 6.43 2.74 15.49
C ASP A 35 6.11 2.44 16.94
N TYR A 36 6.08 1.15 17.25
CA TYR A 36 5.70 0.65 18.55
C TYR A 36 6.77 -0.26 19.13
N GLU A 37 7.21 0.11 20.33
CA GLU A 37 8.06 -0.72 21.16
C GLU A 37 7.23 -1.25 22.34
N GLY A 38 7.08 -2.56 22.39
CA GLY A 38 6.33 -3.24 23.45
C GLY A 38 5.72 -4.56 22.99
N GLY A 39 5.04 -5.24 23.92
CA GLY A 39 4.33 -6.48 23.62
C GLY A 39 3.02 -6.21 22.89
N GLN A 40 2.67 -7.07 21.92
CA GLN A 40 1.48 -6.93 21.07
C GLN A 40 0.16 -6.75 21.86
N LYS A 41 0.04 -7.37 23.04
CA LYS A 41 -1.12 -7.20 23.94
C LYS A 41 -1.34 -5.75 24.40
N MET A 42 -0.28 -4.94 24.46
CA MET A 42 -0.30 -3.55 24.92
C MET A 42 -0.34 -2.53 23.77
N ALA A 43 -0.32 -3.00 22.51
CA ALA A 43 -0.26 -2.17 21.31
C ALA A 43 -1.51 -1.30 21.14
N PHE A 44 -2.70 -1.91 21.07
CA PHE A 44 -3.95 -1.17 20.90
C PHE A 44 -4.29 -0.25 22.10
N PRO A 45 -4.12 -0.66 23.37
CA PRO A 45 -4.24 0.26 24.51
C PRO A 45 -3.32 1.49 24.39
N LYS A 46 -2.07 1.32 23.93
CA LYS A 46 -1.13 2.44 23.73
C LYS A 46 -1.66 3.44 22.69
N LEU A 47 -2.27 2.96 21.61
CA LEU A 47 -2.91 3.80 20.59
C LEU A 47 -4.03 4.65 21.17
N LEU A 48 -4.95 4.04 21.92
CA LEU A 48 -6.12 4.73 22.49
C LEU A 48 -5.78 5.79 23.53
N LEU A 49 -4.67 5.59 24.26
CA LEU A 49 -4.17 6.52 25.28
C LEU A 49 -3.29 7.64 24.69
N SER A 50 -2.87 7.50 23.43
CA SER A 50 -2.06 8.53 22.78
C SER A 50 -2.84 9.82 22.59
N ARG A 51 -2.19 10.94 22.92
CA ARG A 51 -2.76 12.29 22.79
C ARG A 51 -2.14 13.09 21.65
N THR A 52 -0.97 12.67 21.17
CA THR A 52 -0.25 13.30 20.07
C THR A 52 -0.65 12.69 18.73
N TRP A 53 -0.30 13.39 17.67
CA TRP A 53 -0.46 12.99 16.28
C TRP A 53 0.91 13.08 15.61
N THR A 54 1.12 12.27 14.58
CA THR A 54 2.28 12.39 13.70
C THR A 54 2.17 13.65 12.84
N GLU A 55 3.26 14.05 12.21
CA GLU A 55 3.19 14.92 11.03
C GLU A 55 2.33 14.25 9.94
N PRO A 56 1.66 15.03 9.07
CA PRO A 56 0.92 14.50 7.95
C PRO A 56 1.80 13.65 7.02
N LYS A 57 1.28 12.50 6.60
CA LYS A 57 1.93 11.56 5.70
C LYS A 57 1.11 11.39 4.44
N PRO A 58 1.74 11.14 3.28
CA PRO A 58 0.99 10.91 2.05
C PRO A 58 0.13 9.64 2.14
N ILE A 59 -0.90 9.57 1.31
CA ILE A 59 -1.63 8.34 1.00
C ILE A 59 -1.40 8.07 -0.49
N TYR A 60 -0.42 7.23 -0.80
CA TYR A 60 -0.10 6.92 -2.20
C TYR A 60 -0.97 5.80 -2.76
N THR A 61 -1.39 6.00 -4.00
CA THR A 61 -1.94 5.00 -4.90
C THR A 61 -1.05 4.94 -6.13
N TRP A 62 -0.80 3.74 -6.64
CA TRP A 62 0.09 3.54 -7.79
C TRP A 62 -0.70 3.10 -9.00
N VAL A 63 -0.50 3.78 -10.13
CA VAL A 63 -1.12 3.40 -11.40
C VAL A 63 -0.04 2.93 -12.35
N ILE A 64 -0.20 1.75 -12.92
CA ILE A 64 0.78 1.10 -13.77
C ILE A 64 0.12 0.85 -15.12
N GLU A 65 0.50 1.63 -16.13
CA GLU A 65 0.12 1.39 -17.52
C GLU A 65 1.02 0.30 -18.09
N HIS A 66 0.53 -0.94 -18.17
CA HIS A 66 1.21 -2.07 -18.80
C HIS A 66 0.60 -2.37 -20.19
N PRO A 67 1.33 -2.94 -21.17
CA PRO A 67 0.76 -3.29 -22.49
C PRO A 67 -0.44 -4.24 -22.41
N GLU A 68 -0.53 -5.06 -21.37
CA GLU A 68 -1.68 -5.95 -21.14
C GLU A 68 -2.84 -5.27 -20.41
N GLY A 69 -2.67 -4.08 -19.83
CA GLY A 69 -3.73 -3.35 -19.16
C GLY A 69 -3.24 -2.42 -18.05
N ILE A 70 -4.12 -1.54 -17.60
CA ILE A 70 -3.83 -0.61 -16.52
C ILE A 70 -4.15 -1.30 -15.18
N LEU A 71 -3.17 -1.30 -14.28
CA LEU A 71 -3.30 -1.76 -12.90
C LEU A 71 -3.28 -0.56 -11.96
N VAL A 72 -4.22 -0.53 -11.02
CA VAL A 72 -4.25 0.40 -9.89
C VAL A 72 -3.96 -0.38 -8.61
N VAL A 73 -2.91 0.00 -7.87
CA VAL A 73 -2.53 -0.60 -6.58
C VAL A 73 -3.04 0.30 -5.46
N ASP A 74 -3.98 -0.24 -4.69
CA ASP A 74 -4.86 0.50 -3.77
C ASP A 74 -5.61 1.64 -4.46
N THR A 75 -6.57 2.23 -3.76
CA THR A 75 -7.42 3.31 -4.32
C THR A 75 -7.42 4.57 -3.46
N GLY A 76 -6.61 4.57 -2.40
CA GLY A 76 -6.42 5.73 -1.56
C GLY A 76 -7.66 6.04 -0.75
N GLU A 77 -7.80 7.32 -0.44
CA GLU A 77 -8.86 7.89 0.38
C GLU A 77 -9.76 8.82 -0.46
N ASN A 78 -10.96 9.15 0.02
CA ASN A 78 -11.82 10.14 -0.63
C ASN A 78 -12.32 11.25 0.33
N GLU A 79 -12.81 12.37 -0.21
CA GLU A 79 -13.22 13.52 0.63
C GLU A 79 -14.40 13.22 1.57
N ARG A 80 -15.17 12.16 1.29
CA ARG A 80 -16.32 11.75 2.09
C ARG A 80 -15.90 11.16 3.43
N TYR A 81 -14.63 10.79 3.65
CA TYR A 81 -14.09 10.44 4.97
C TYR A 81 -14.54 11.42 6.07
N ASN A 82 -14.49 12.72 5.76
CA ASN A 82 -14.82 13.79 6.69
C ASN A 82 -16.32 14.03 6.84
N THR A 83 -17.16 13.43 5.99
CA THR A 83 -18.62 13.51 6.08
C THR A 83 -19.14 12.81 7.33
N ARG A 84 -20.16 13.39 7.97
CA ARG A 84 -20.82 12.79 9.13
C ARG A 84 -21.53 11.50 8.72
N GLY A 85 -21.23 10.41 9.43
CA GLY A 85 -21.86 9.11 9.23
C GLY A 85 -21.27 8.26 8.10
N TYR A 86 -20.26 8.77 7.37
CA TYR A 86 -19.63 8.00 6.28
C TYR A 86 -18.99 6.71 6.79
N LEU A 87 -18.33 6.77 7.96
CA LEU A 87 -17.68 5.60 8.59
C LEU A 87 -18.62 4.78 9.49
N ASP A 88 -19.95 4.90 9.35
CA ASP A 88 -20.92 4.20 10.22
C ASP A 88 -21.08 2.71 9.88
N CYS A 89 -19.95 2.02 9.74
CA CYS A 89 -19.80 0.58 9.53
C CYS A 89 -20.09 -0.28 10.77
N GLY A 90 -20.84 0.26 11.72
CA GLY A 90 -21.06 -0.32 13.03
C GLY A 90 -21.05 0.73 14.14
N ARG A 91 -21.63 0.37 15.29
CA ARG A 91 -21.98 1.33 16.37
C ARG A 91 -20.78 2.09 16.96
N MET A 92 -19.57 1.54 16.88
CA MET A 92 -18.34 2.15 17.43
C MET A 92 -17.17 2.25 16.44
N THR A 93 -17.17 1.48 15.35
CA THR A 93 -16.02 1.37 14.43
C THR A 93 -15.60 2.74 13.88
N GLY A 94 -16.51 3.47 13.23
CA GLY A 94 -16.19 4.80 12.69
C GLY A 94 -15.76 5.82 13.75
N ARG A 95 -16.28 5.73 14.98
CA ARG A 95 -15.84 6.61 16.08
C ARG A 95 -14.42 6.30 16.52
N ILE A 96 -14.04 5.02 16.54
CA ILE A 96 -12.67 4.59 16.86
C ILE A 96 -11.73 5.02 15.73
N THR A 97 -12.09 4.80 14.46
CA THR A 97 -11.31 5.23 13.30
C THR A 97 -11.03 6.73 13.36
N LYS A 98 -12.06 7.60 13.52
CA LYS A 98 -11.88 9.05 13.66
C LYS A 98 -11.06 9.50 14.88
N LYS A 99 -10.94 8.65 15.92
CA LYS A 99 -10.09 8.93 17.09
C LYS A 99 -8.62 8.58 16.84
N LEU A 100 -8.35 7.63 15.95
CA LEU A 100 -7.03 7.08 15.69
C LEU A 100 -6.38 7.65 14.43
N VAL A 101 -7.20 8.09 13.46
CA VAL A 101 -6.81 8.50 12.12
C VAL A 101 -7.48 9.83 11.76
N LYS A 102 -6.69 10.77 11.25
CA LYS A 102 -7.17 12.01 10.63
C LYS A 102 -6.75 12.01 9.17
N VAL A 103 -7.67 12.37 8.30
CA VAL A 103 -7.42 12.50 6.87
C VAL A 103 -7.67 13.93 6.44
N ASN A 104 -6.78 14.46 5.63
CA ASN A 104 -6.97 15.70 4.90
C ASN A 104 -6.86 15.44 3.40
N ILE A 105 -7.99 15.53 2.71
CA ILE A 105 -8.10 15.31 1.28
C ILE A 105 -9.21 16.20 0.70
N GLU A 106 -8.98 16.72 -0.50
CA GLU A 106 -9.92 17.46 -1.34
C GLU A 106 -10.32 16.58 -2.54
N HIS A 107 -11.52 16.77 -3.09
CA HIS A 107 -12.00 16.00 -4.25
C HIS A 107 -10.98 15.84 -5.38
N GLN A 108 -10.27 16.90 -5.76
CA GLN A 108 -9.32 16.87 -6.88
C GLN A 108 -8.08 16.03 -6.59
N GLN A 109 -7.83 15.70 -5.32
CA GLN A 109 -6.76 14.81 -4.89
C GLN A 109 -7.20 13.34 -4.94
N GLU A 110 -8.47 13.04 -5.19
CA GLU A 110 -8.90 11.65 -5.30
C GLU A 110 -8.32 10.99 -6.56
N VAL A 111 -8.25 9.65 -6.54
CA VAL A 111 -7.66 8.87 -7.64
C VAL A 111 -8.38 9.08 -8.97
N GLY A 112 -9.72 9.22 -8.95
CA GLY A 112 -10.53 9.38 -10.16
C GLY A 112 -10.22 10.68 -10.94
N PRO A 113 -10.33 11.88 -10.32
CA PRO A 113 -9.96 13.13 -10.96
C PRO A 113 -8.52 13.15 -11.47
N GLN A 114 -7.56 12.66 -10.67
CA GLN A 114 -6.14 12.63 -11.09
C GLN A 114 -5.89 11.69 -12.28
N LEU A 115 -6.57 10.53 -12.36
CA LEU A 115 -6.51 9.67 -13.55
C LEU A 115 -7.02 10.38 -14.81
N ARG A 116 -8.14 11.10 -14.71
CA ARG A 116 -8.70 11.84 -15.85
C ARG A 116 -7.77 12.97 -16.31
N GLU A 117 -7.08 13.64 -15.39
CA GLU A 117 -6.05 14.64 -15.75
C GLU A 117 -4.86 14.02 -16.51
N LEU A 118 -4.54 12.75 -16.27
CA LEU A 118 -3.55 11.99 -17.03
C LEU A 118 -4.07 11.48 -18.38
N GLY A 119 -5.36 11.69 -18.68
CA GLY A 119 -6.01 11.16 -19.87
C GLY A 119 -6.38 9.67 -19.77
N ILE A 120 -6.46 9.12 -18.55
CA ILE A 120 -6.89 7.76 -18.28
C ILE A 120 -8.34 7.82 -17.75
N ASP A 121 -9.28 7.16 -18.43
CA ASP A 121 -10.61 6.97 -17.87
C ASP A 121 -10.52 5.88 -16.77
N PRO A 122 -10.99 6.14 -15.53
CA PRO A 122 -11.07 5.10 -14.51
C PRO A 122 -11.81 3.83 -14.96
N GLU A 123 -12.73 3.93 -15.93
CA GLU A 123 -13.42 2.78 -16.50
C GLU A 123 -12.56 1.90 -17.41
N ASP A 124 -11.42 2.41 -17.92
CA ASP A 124 -10.44 1.67 -18.73
C ASP A 124 -9.44 0.90 -17.86
N VAL A 125 -9.48 1.08 -16.53
CA VAL A 125 -8.62 0.34 -15.61
C VAL A 125 -9.02 -1.14 -15.63
N ARG A 126 -8.07 -2.01 -16.01
CA ARG A 126 -8.30 -3.45 -16.10
C ARG A 126 -8.35 -4.08 -14.72
N TRP A 127 -7.40 -3.73 -13.86
CA TRP A 127 -7.25 -4.34 -12.53
C TRP A 127 -7.15 -3.30 -11.43
N VAL A 128 -7.77 -3.58 -10.29
CA VAL A 128 -7.51 -2.89 -9.03
C VAL A 128 -7.02 -3.93 -8.02
N ALA A 129 -5.76 -3.84 -7.60
CA ALA A 129 -5.21 -4.72 -6.57
C ALA A 129 -5.24 -4.02 -5.21
N LEU A 130 -6.03 -4.55 -4.28
CA LEU A 130 -6.12 -4.05 -2.91
C LEU A 130 -5.12 -4.78 -2.01
N THR A 131 -4.14 -4.05 -1.49
CA THR A 131 -3.13 -4.61 -0.58
C THR A 131 -3.77 -5.19 0.67
N HIS A 132 -4.78 -4.49 1.21
CA HIS A 132 -5.65 -4.93 2.29
C HIS A 132 -6.92 -4.06 2.39
N LEU A 133 -7.76 -4.27 3.42
CA LEU A 133 -9.08 -3.63 3.55
C LEU A 133 -9.16 -2.43 4.52
N HIS A 134 -8.04 -1.78 4.85
CA HIS A 134 -8.10 -0.49 5.56
C HIS A 134 -8.61 0.61 4.64
N ILE A 135 -9.21 1.63 5.24
CA ILE A 135 -10.01 2.62 4.52
C ILE A 135 -9.19 3.39 3.48
N ASP A 136 -8.01 3.84 3.86
CA ASP A 136 -7.08 4.61 3.04
C ASP A 136 -6.45 3.81 1.89
N HIS A 137 -6.87 2.56 1.70
CA HIS A 137 -6.51 1.70 0.58
C HIS A 137 -7.71 1.36 -0.32
N ILE A 138 -8.94 1.54 0.14
CA ILE A 138 -10.17 1.10 -0.55
C ILE A 138 -11.15 2.22 -0.87
N ASP A 139 -10.98 3.42 -0.30
CA ASP A 139 -12.05 4.42 -0.30
C ASP A 139 -12.29 5.01 -1.70
N GLY A 140 -11.27 5.04 -2.56
CA GLY A 140 -11.43 5.46 -3.97
C GLY A 140 -12.01 4.39 -4.89
N LEU A 141 -12.30 3.17 -4.40
CA LEU A 141 -12.71 2.04 -5.22
C LEU A 141 -13.97 2.31 -6.05
N TYR A 142 -14.85 3.21 -5.58
CA TYR A 142 -16.07 3.58 -6.27
C TYR A 142 -15.86 4.17 -7.68
N TYR A 143 -14.65 4.63 -8.02
CA TYR A 143 -14.30 5.09 -9.36
C TYR A 143 -14.11 3.98 -10.39
N PHE A 144 -14.04 2.71 -9.98
CA PHE A 144 -13.59 1.59 -10.82
C PHE A 144 -14.68 0.51 -11.03
N PRO A 145 -15.93 0.85 -11.42
CA PRO A 145 -17.04 -0.10 -11.45
C PRO A 145 -16.90 -1.22 -12.49
N LYS A 146 -15.95 -1.09 -13.44
CA LYS A 146 -15.70 -2.08 -14.50
C LYS A 146 -14.41 -2.87 -14.31
N SER A 147 -13.59 -2.51 -13.32
CA SER A 147 -12.30 -3.16 -13.10
C SER A 147 -12.46 -4.49 -12.39
N GLU A 148 -11.56 -5.43 -12.69
CA GLU A 148 -11.43 -6.64 -11.91
C GLU A 148 -10.71 -6.31 -10.59
N VAL A 149 -11.44 -6.38 -9.48
CA VAL A 149 -10.89 -6.11 -8.15
C VAL A 149 -10.21 -7.37 -7.62
N LEU A 150 -8.94 -7.28 -7.27
CA LEU A 150 -8.10 -8.37 -6.79
C LEU A 150 -7.82 -8.17 -5.31
N ILE A 151 -8.09 -9.20 -4.51
CA ILE A 151 -7.80 -9.19 -3.07
C ILE A 151 -7.40 -10.58 -2.60
N SER A 152 -6.47 -10.66 -1.66
CA SER A 152 -6.15 -11.90 -0.96
C SER A 152 -7.42 -12.52 -0.36
N LYS A 153 -7.61 -13.82 -0.61
CA LYS A 153 -8.71 -14.57 0.02
C LYS A 153 -8.68 -14.46 1.55
N VAL A 154 -7.49 -14.49 2.14
CA VAL A 154 -7.32 -14.43 3.61
C VAL A 154 -7.80 -13.08 4.14
N GLU A 155 -7.48 -11.98 3.44
CA GLU A 155 -7.88 -10.64 3.83
C GLU A 155 -9.39 -10.48 3.75
N TYR A 156 -10.00 -10.89 2.64
CA TYR A 156 -11.44 -10.78 2.43
C TYR A 156 -12.24 -11.57 3.48
N GLN A 157 -11.73 -12.72 3.92
CA GLN A 157 -12.39 -13.56 4.91
C GLN A 157 -12.22 -13.04 6.36
N ASN A 158 -11.12 -12.35 6.66
CA ASN A 158 -10.83 -11.86 8.01
C ASN A 158 -10.13 -10.48 7.98
N PRO A 159 -10.86 -9.40 7.64
CA PRO A 159 -10.30 -8.06 7.46
C PRO A 159 -9.96 -7.41 8.80
N PHE A 160 -8.74 -7.63 9.29
CA PHE A 160 -8.28 -7.08 10.56
C PHE A 160 -8.23 -5.55 10.51
N GLY A 161 -9.11 -4.88 11.26
CA GLY A 161 -9.17 -3.41 11.28
C GLY A 161 -9.75 -2.78 10.01
N GLY A 162 -10.16 -3.60 9.03
CA GLY A 162 -10.70 -3.12 7.76
C GLY A 162 -12.15 -2.65 7.83
N LEU A 163 -12.57 -1.92 6.80
CA LEU A 163 -13.93 -1.38 6.64
C LEU A 163 -14.61 -1.93 5.38
N PRO A 164 -14.85 -3.25 5.26
CA PRO A 164 -15.45 -3.86 4.07
C PRO A 164 -16.87 -3.36 3.75
N CYS A 165 -17.57 -2.81 4.75
CA CYS A 165 -18.82 -2.06 4.62
C CYS A 165 -18.79 -0.89 3.63
N LEU A 166 -17.60 -0.30 3.38
CA LEU A 166 -17.41 0.82 2.46
C LEU A 166 -17.15 0.34 1.03
N LEU A 167 -16.92 -0.96 0.83
CA LEU A 167 -16.83 -1.51 -0.50
C LEU A 167 -18.13 -1.21 -1.27
N PRO A 168 -18.05 -0.72 -2.51
CA PRO A 168 -19.23 -0.47 -3.32
C PRO A 168 -20.09 -1.74 -3.47
N GLN A 169 -21.42 -1.60 -3.53
CA GLN A 169 -22.33 -2.74 -3.64
C GLN A 169 -22.11 -3.61 -4.89
N TRP A 170 -21.55 -3.02 -5.96
CA TRP A 170 -21.21 -3.73 -7.19
C TRP A 170 -19.91 -4.54 -7.07
N CYS A 171 -19.10 -4.32 -6.03
CA CYS A 171 -17.80 -4.93 -5.89
C CYS A 171 -17.92 -6.42 -5.53
N ASP A 172 -17.63 -7.28 -6.50
CA ASP A 172 -17.46 -8.73 -6.33
C ASP A 172 -16.01 -9.10 -6.67
N PRO A 173 -15.09 -9.06 -5.68
CA PRO A 173 -13.66 -9.16 -5.97
C PRO A 173 -13.24 -10.60 -6.28
N ARG A 174 -12.32 -10.76 -7.23
CA ARG A 174 -11.61 -12.02 -7.44
C ARG A 174 -10.70 -12.29 -6.24
N LEU A 175 -11.01 -13.36 -5.52
CA LEU A 175 -10.22 -13.80 -4.38
C LEU A 175 -8.95 -14.52 -4.83
N VAL A 176 -7.82 -13.85 -4.66
CA VAL A 176 -6.50 -14.35 -5.00
C VAL A 176 -6.09 -15.41 -3.99
N ARG A 177 -5.59 -16.52 -4.53
CA ARG A 177 -4.85 -17.54 -3.80
C ARG A 177 -3.44 -17.54 -4.34
N PHE A 178 -2.49 -17.66 -3.45
CA PHE A 178 -1.10 -17.76 -3.85
C PHE A 178 -0.74 -19.23 -3.95
N ASP A 179 0.08 -19.57 -4.92
CA ASP A 179 0.63 -20.91 -5.10
C ASP A 179 2.12 -20.87 -4.78
N SER A 180 2.62 -21.92 -4.10
CA SER A 180 4.06 -22.04 -3.81
C SER A 180 4.80 -22.25 -5.12
N ASN A 181 5.87 -21.50 -5.37
CA ASN A 181 6.66 -21.68 -6.57
C ASN A 181 8.17 -21.67 -6.28
N THR A 182 8.96 -22.09 -7.25
CA THR A 182 10.43 -21.99 -7.28
C THR A 182 10.92 -20.58 -7.65
N HIS A 183 10.02 -19.59 -7.78
CA HIS A 183 10.39 -18.25 -8.17
C HIS A 183 11.14 -17.54 -7.02
N PRO A 184 12.26 -16.86 -7.30
CA PRO A 184 13.12 -16.30 -6.25
C PRO A 184 12.49 -15.12 -5.51
N THR A 185 11.43 -14.52 -6.05
CA THR A 185 10.71 -13.39 -5.42
C THR A 185 9.60 -13.89 -4.50
N PHE A 186 9.93 -14.06 -3.21
CA PHE A 186 9.11 -14.55 -2.10
C PHE A 186 8.27 -15.79 -2.40
N ASP A 187 8.60 -16.92 -1.76
CA ASP A 187 8.03 -18.28 -1.74
C ASP A 187 6.69 -18.61 -2.47
N TRP A 188 5.76 -17.66 -2.57
CA TRP A 188 4.45 -17.76 -3.19
C TRP A 188 4.13 -16.49 -3.99
N TYR A 189 3.51 -16.61 -5.15
CA TYR A 189 3.02 -15.44 -5.91
C TYR A 189 1.79 -15.78 -6.77
N HIS A 190 1.20 -14.76 -7.38
CA HIS A 190 0.13 -14.88 -8.38
C HIS A 190 0.45 -13.96 -9.57
N PRO A 191 0.75 -14.47 -10.78
CA PRO A 191 1.02 -13.63 -11.95
C PRO A 191 -0.24 -12.91 -12.43
N LEU A 192 -0.08 -11.65 -12.83
CA LEU A 192 -1.13 -10.82 -13.42
C LEU A 192 -1.00 -10.70 -14.94
N THR A 193 0.24 -10.69 -15.43
CA THR A 193 0.57 -10.58 -16.85
C THR A 193 1.11 -11.89 -17.40
N GLU A 194 0.90 -12.12 -18.70
CA GLU A 194 1.41 -13.32 -19.39
C GLU A 194 2.95 -13.35 -19.40
N ASP A 195 3.60 -12.19 -19.42
CA ASP A 195 5.06 -12.06 -19.35
C ASP A 195 5.64 -12.16 -17.93
N GLU A 196 4.78 -12.37 -16.92
CA GLU A 196 5.12 -12.43 -15.50
C GLU A 196 5.92 -11.21 -14.98
N SER A 197 5.86 -10.07 -15.67
CA SER A 197 6.48 -8.82 -15.21
C SER A 197 5.72 -8.19 -14.03
N LEU A 198 4.40 -8.41 -13.95
CA LEU A 198 3.55 -7.95 -12.86
C LEU A 198 2.93 -9.15 -12.13
N PHE A 199 3.09 -9.17 -10.81
CA PHE A 199 2.52 -10.23 -9.98
C PHE A 199 2.23 -9.77 -8.55
N LEU A 200 1.33 -10.48 -7.90
CA LEU A 200 0.97 -10.27 -6.49
C LEU A 200 1.80 -11.19 -5.60
N VAL A 201 2.25 -10.69 -4.47
CA VAL A 201 3.02 -11.46 -3.46
C VAL A 201 2.38 -11.33 -2.09
N PRO A 202 2.23 -12.41 -1.31
CA PRO A 202 1.72 -12.34 0.05
C PRO A 202 2.79 -11.73 0.97
N THR A 203 2.39 -10.72 1.73
CA THR A 203 3.26 -9.99 2.64
C THR A 203 2.58 -9.82 4.01
N PRO A 204 2.26 -10.94 4.70
CA PRO A 204 1.46 -10.93 5.91
C PRO A 204 2.20 -10.27 7.08
N GLY A 205 1.44 -9.66 7.98
CA GLY A 205 1.97 -9.07 9.22
C GLY A 205 1.10 -7.92 9.71
N HIS A 206 0.95 -6.89 8.87
CA HIS A 206 0.01 -5.78 9.14
C HIS A 206 -1.42 -6.30 9.25
N THR A 207 -1.85 -7.04 8.24
CA THR A 207 -2.94 -8.00 8.33
C THR A 207 -2.44 -9.39 7.92
N ALA A 208 -3.18 -10.44 8.29
CA ALA A 208 -2.85 -11.82 7.92
C ALA A 208 -2.99 -12.06 6.41
N GLY A 209 -3.84 -11.28 5.74
CA GLY A 209 -4.08 -11.37 4.31
C GLY A 209 -3.37 -10.33 3.45
N HIS A 210 -2.56 -9.45 4.05
CA HIS A 210 -1.88 -8.37 3.34
C HIS A 210 -1.08 -8.92 2.15
N MET A 211 -1.18 -8.23 1.01
CA MET A 211 -0.43 -8.53 -0.20
C MET A 211 0.21 -7.27 -0.79
N SER A 212 1.28 -7.44 -1.54
CA SER A 212 1.98 -6.39 -2.25
C SER A 212 2.00 -6.69 -3.75
N VAL A 213 2.31 -5.70 -4.58
CA VAL A 213 2.50 -5.88 -6.03
C VAL A 213 3.98 -5.74 -6.33
N MET A 214 4.52 -6.72 -7.07
CA MET A 214 5.88 -6.67 -7.59
C MET A 214 5.85 -6.42 -9.09
N LEU A 215 6.74 -5.54 -9.53
CA LEU A 215 7.02 -5.25 -10.92
C LEU A 215 8.49 -5.57 -11.22
N HIS A 216 8.72 -6.44 -12.18
CA HIS A 216 10.04 -6.78 -12.72
C HIS A 216 10.20 -6.20 -14.12
N LEU A 217 11.22 -5.38 -14.32
CA LEU A 217 11.54 -4.81 -15.64
C LEU A 217 13.03 -4.92 -15.93
N GLY A 218 13.43 -6.05 -16.50
CA GLY A 218 14.85 -6.39 -16.61
C GLY A 218 15.43 -6.59 -15.20
N ASP A 219 16.53 -5.92 -14.89
CA ASP A 219 17.18 -6.00 -13.57
C ASP A 219 16.56 -5.05 -12.53
N GLN A 220 15.67 -4.14 -12.94
CA GLN A 220 15.00 -3.19 -12.05
C GLN A 220 13.74 -3.81 -11.45
N HIS A 221 13.71 -3.93 -10.13
CA HIS A 221 12.56 -4.49 -9.42
C HIS A 221 11.89 -3.39 -8.59
N ILE A 222 10.56 -3.37 -8.52
CA ILE A 222 9.80 -2.37 -7.77
C ILE A 222 8.72 -3.07 -6.96
N LEU A 223 8.77 -2.91 -5.64
CA LEU A 223 7.79 -3.45 -4.71
C LEU A 223 6.85 -2.34 -4.24
N PHE A 224 5.62 -2.34 -4.74
CA PHE A 224 4.52 -1.53 -4.20
C PHE A 224 4.03 -2.19 -2.91
N ALA A 225 4.58 -1.73 -1.80
CA ALA A 225 4.61 -2.48 -0.56
C ALA A 225 3.31 -2.39 0.25
N GLY A 226 2.44 -1.42 -0.03
CA GLY A 226 1.29 -1.14 0.82
C GLY A 226 1.74 -0.81 2.24
N ASP A 227 1.15 -1.51 3.20
CA ASP A 227 1.35 -1.32 4.64
C ASP A 227 2.22 -2.39 5.29
N VAL A 228 3.09 -3.06 4.50
CA VAL A 228 4.18 -3.88 5.09
C VAL A 228 4.93 -3.07 6.15
N THR A 229 5.22 -1.81 5.85
CA THR A 229 5.64 -0.79 6.81
C THR A 229 5.13 0.59 6.40
N PHE A 230 4.99 1.50 7.36
CA PHE A 230 4.65 2.91 7.11
C PHE A 230 5.76 3.64 6.33
N THR A 231 7.03 3.29 6.58
CA THR A 231 8.19 3.91 5.93
C THR A 231 9.28 2.88 5.59
N GLN A 232 10.20 3.26 4.70
CA GLN A 232 11.41 2.48 4.43
C GLN A 232 12.26 2.34 5.68
N ASN A 233 12.40 3.41 6.47
CA ASN A 233 13.20 3.36 7.69
C ASN A 233 12.64 2.34 8.69
N GLN A 234 11.31 2.22 8.78
CA GLN A 234 10.68 1.19 9.60
C GLN A 234 11.03 -0.23 9.11
N LEU A 235 11.08 -0.47 7.80
CA LEU A 235 11.53 -1.75 7.24
C LEU A 235 12.99 -2.03 7.61
N LEU A 236 13.86 -1.02 7.43
CA LEU A 236 15.29 -1.12 7.68
C LEU A 236 15.61 -1.38 9.15
N ARG A 237 14.83 -0.85 10.09
CA ARG A 237 15.04 -1.09 11.53
C ARG A 237 14.27 -2.30 12.08
N ASN A 238 13.58 -3.05 11.22
CA ASN A 238 12.70 -4.15 11.61
C ASN A 238 11.61 -3.73 12.62
N GLY A 239 11.15 -2.49 12.48
CA GLY A 239 10.15 -1.86 13.36
C GLY A 239 8.75 -2.30 12.99
N VAL A 240 7.86 -2.36 13.98
CA VAL A 240 6.44 -2.70 13.78
C VAL A 240 5.55 -1.61 14.34
N GLY A 241 4.40 -1.41 13.71
CA GLY A 241 3.34 -0.54 14.18
C GLY A 241 2.41 -1.26 15.15
N ALA A 242 1.76 -0.52 16.05
CA ALA A 242 0.81 -1.07 17.01
C ALA A 242 -0.46 -1.65 16.38
N ILE A 243 -0.71 -1.35 15.10
CA ILE A 243 -1.83 -1.88 14.34
C ILE A 243 -1.47 -3.15 13.54
N HIS A 244 -0.23 -3.64 13.61
CA HIS A 244 0.09 -4.93 13.00
C HIS A 244 -0.64 -6.07 13.72
N GLN A 245 -1.34 -6.90 12.95
CA GLN A 245 -2.06 -8.07 13.46
C GLN A 245 -1.13 -9.15 14.02
N ASP A 246 0.05 -9.33 13.45
CA ASP A 246 1.05 -10.29 13.91
C ASP A 246 2.47 -9.72 13.75
N PHE A 247 3.09 -9.39 14.89
CA PHE A 247 4.43 -8.78 14.90
C PHE A 247 5.53 -9.74 14.44
N LYS A 248 5.35 -11.04 14.65
CA LYS A 248 6.33 -12.03 14.21
C LYS A 248 6.24 -12.18 12.70
N ALA A 249 5.04 -12.41 12.17
CA ALA A 249 4.82 -12.53 10.73
C ALA A 249 5.28 -11.27 9.98
N ALA A 250 5.01 -10.08 10.54
CA ALA A 250 5.49 -8.82 9.99
C ALA A 250 7.02 -8.79 9.87
N ARG A 251 7.75 -9.13 10.94
CA ARG A 251 9.21 -9.16 10.92
C ARG A 251 9.79 -10.24 10.01
N ASP A 252 9.12 -11.39 9.92
CA ASP A 252 9.50 -12.45 8.98
C ASP A 252 9.36 -11.95 7.54
N THR A 253 8.24 -11.30 7.19
CA THR A 253 8.01 -10.66 5.89
C THR A 253 9.06 -9.58 5.59
N MET A 254 9.33 -8.68 6.55
CA MET A 254 10.37 -7.67 6.42
C MET A 254 11.76 -8.29 6.20
N GLY A 255 12.07 -9.38 6.91
CA GLY A 255 13.31 -10.13 6.75
C GLY A 255 13.47 -10.66 5.33
N LYS A 256 12.43 -11.30 4.80
CA LYS A 256 12.41 -11.76 3.41
C LYS A 256 12.65 -10.59 2.44
N ILE A 257 11.91 -9.48 2.59
CA ILE A 257 12.05 -8.29 1.73
C ILE A 257 13.48 -7.78 1.68
N ARG A 258 14.14 -7.67 2.83
CA ARG A 258 15.55 -7.26 2.89
C ARG A 258 16.50 -8.28 2.29
N SER A 259 16.27 -9.58 2.51
CA SER A 259 17.08 -10.64 1.89
C SER A 259 17.01 -10.63 0.36
N TYR A 260 15.83 -10.36 -0.19
CA TYR A 260 15.64 -10.21 -1.63
C TYR A 260 16.33 -8.96 -2.17
N ALA A 261 16.16 -7.81 -1.51
CA ALA A 261 16.82 -6.56 -1.90
C ALA A 261 18.34 -6.62 -1.81
N ALA A 262 18.91 -7.50 -0.98
CA ALA A 262 20.36 -7.72 -0.93
C ALA A 262 20.91 -8.39 -2.20
N GLN A 263 20.04 -8.97 -3.04
CA GLN A 263 20.42 -9.71 -4.25
C GLN A 263 19.91 -9.04 -5.54
N HIS A 264 19.04 -8.03 -5.42
CA HIS A 264 18.33 -7.40 -6.52
C HIS A 264 18.21 -5.89 -6.29
N GLU A 265 18.38 -5.09 -7.35
CA GLU A 265 18.12 -3.65 -7.30
C GLU A 265 16.61 -3.40 -7.19
N MET A 266 16.11 -3.44 -5.95
CA MET A 266 14.69 -3.33 -5.65
C MET A 266 14.36 -1.97 -5.04
N VAL A 267 13.49 -1.20 -5.69
CA VAL A 267 12.87 -0.01 -5.11
C VAL A 267 11.71 -0.44 -4.22
N TYR A 268 11.75 -0.09 -2.93
CA TYR A 268 10.69 -0.38 -1.97
C TYR A 268 9.71 0.80 -1.89
N LEU A 269 8.40 0.63 -2.08
CA LEU A 269 7.44 1.74 -2.12
C LEU A 269 6.27 1.53 -1.14
N PRO A 270 6.44 1.85 0.16
CA PRO A 270 5.37 1.89 1.15
C PRO A 270 4.42 3.07 0.91
N THR A 271 3.15 2.91 1.31
CA THR A 271 2.07 3.87 1.03
C THR A 271 2.26 5.22 1.71
N HIS A 272 2.77 5.22 2.95
CA HIS A 272 2.77 6.41 3.81
C HIS A 272 4.15 7.07 3.99
N ASP A 273 5.11 6.74 3.15
CA ASP A 273 6.45 7.32 3.22
C ASP A 273 6.55 8.57 2.33
N PRO A 274 6.85 9.75 2.90
CA PRO A 274 7.09 10.96 2.13
C PRO A 274 8.15 10.81 1.02
N GLN A 275 9.10 9.88 1.17
CA GLN A 275 10.16 9.61 0.21
C GLN A 275 9.81 8.57 -0.85
N SER A 276 8.63 7.93 -0.82
CA SER A 276 8.25 6.94 -1.86
C SER A 276 8.26 7.52 -3.26
N LEU A 277 7.74 8.74 -3.44
CA LEU A 277 7.74 9.40 -4.75
C LEU A 277 9.17 9.65 -5.27
N ASP A 278 10.04 10.19 -4.42
CA ASP A 278 11.42 10.48 -4.82
C ASP A 278 12.19 9.21 -5.18
N ARG A 279 12.03 8.14 -4.39
CA ARG A 279 12.63 6.83 -4.67
C ARG A 279 12.13 6.22 -5.96
N LEU A 280 10.84 6.35 -6.29
CA LEU A 280 10.31 5.92 -7.58
C LEU A 280 10.97 6.70 -8.74
N LEU A 281 10.98 8.03 -8.67
CA LEU A 281 11.48 8.88 -9.75
C LEU A 281 12.98 8.73 -10.00
N ASN A 282 13.75 8.48 -8.94
CA ASN A 282 15.19 8.28 -9.00
C ASN A 282 15.60 6.80 -9.08
N LEU A 283 14.63 5.88 -9.10
CA LEU A 283 14.84 4.43 -9.01
C LEU A 283 15.83 4.05 -7.88
N THR A 284 15.70 4.69 -6.73
CA THR A 284 16.63 4.49 -5.61
C THR A 284 16.38 3.13 -4.96
N PRO A 285 17.34 2.19 -5.01
CA PRO A 285 17.16 0.87 -4.45
C PRO A 285 17.09 0.94 -2.92
N LEU A 286 16.44 -0.05 -2.32
CA LEU A 286 16.45 -0.27 -0.87
C LEU A 286 17.91 -0.53 -0.44
N PRO A 287 18.46 0.24 0.52
CA PRO A 287 19.83 0.03 0.95
C PRO A 287 19.98 -1.33 1.62
N VAL A 288 21.10 -1.99 1.33
CA VAL A 288 21.49 -3.25 1.98
C VAL A 288 22.14 -2.91 3.32
N TYR A 289 21.89 -3.72 4.35
CA TYR A 289 22.20 -3.41 5.76
C TYR A 289 23.67 -3.01 6.05
N ASP A 290 24.63 -3.40 5.21
CA ASP A 290 26.05 -2.99 5.32
C ASP A 290 26.30 -1.52 4.96
N GLU A 291 25.31 -0.82 4.39
CA GLU A 291 25.40 0.57 3.93
C GLU A 291 24.56 1.56 4.75
N VAL A 292 23.86 1.14 5.81
CA VAL A 292 23.01 2.05 6.61
C VAL A 292 23.87 2.71 7.70
N PRO A 293 24.20 4.03 7.60
CA PRO A 293 24.92 4.71 8.67
C PRO A 293 24.02 4.83 9.90
N GLU A 294 24.60 4.77 11.11
CA GLU A 294 23.90 4.89 12.41
C GLU A 294 22.98 6.13 12.53
N ALA A 295 23.08 7.10 11.61
CA ALA A 295 22.37 8.37 11.63
C ALA A 295 20.88 8.32 11.19
N VAL A 296 20.34 7.21 10.68
CA VAL A 296 18.91 7.13 10.28
C VAL A 296 17.97 6.82 11.48
N ALA A 297 18.51 6.75 12.70
CA ALA A 297 17.80 6.31 13.90
C ALA A 297 16.77 7.30 14.48
N THR A 298 16.62 8.52 13.94
CA THR A 298 15.70 9.51 14.53
C THR A 298 15.09 10.45 13.49
N TYR A 299 13.88 10.16 13.02
CA TYR A 299 12.87 11.14 12.59
C TYR A 299 11.46 10.54 12.70
#